data_AF-A0A087TC21-F1
#
_entry.id   AF-A0A087TC21-F1
#
_cell.length_a   1.000
_cell.length_b   1.000
_cell.length_c   1.000
_cell.angle_alpha   90.00
_cell.angle_beta   90.00
_cell.angle_gamma   90.00
#
_symmetry.space_group_name_H-M   'P 1'
#
loop_
_entity.id
_entity.type
_entity.pdbx_description
1 polymer ?
#
loop_
_entity_poly.entity_id
_entity_poly.type
_entity_poly.pdbx_seq_one_letter_code
_entity_poly.pdbx_strand_id
1 'polypeptide(L)' 'MAPRKGKVKEEQPVVALGPQALEGENVFGVAHIYASFNDTFVHVTDLSGR' A
#
# COMPACT_ATOMS: atom_id res chain seq x y z
N MET A 1 40.55 -13.91 -6.42
CA MET A 1 39.09 -14.04 -6.28
C MET A 1 38.50 -12.64 -6.16
N ALA A 2 37.84 -12.13 -7.22
CA ALA A 2 37.35 -10.76 -7.25
C ALA A 2 36.07 -10.61 -6.40
N PRO A 3 35.92 -9.54 -5.59
CA PRO A 3 34.70 -9.34 -4.81
C PRO A 3 33.57 -8.94 -5.76
N ARG A 4 32.46 -9.69 -5.70
CA ARG A 4 31.25 -9.37 -6.46
C ARG A 4 30.68 -8.07 -5.91
N LYS A 5 30.70 -7.02 -6.73
CA LYS A 5 30.03 -5.74 -6.47
C LYS A 5 28.54 -6.03 -6.31
N GLY A 6 28.07 -6.08 -5.06
CA GLY A 6 26.66 -6.24 -4.74
C GLY A 6 25.88 -5.11 -5.41
N LYS A 7 24.81 -5.48 -6.13
CA LYS A 7 23.89 -4.49 -6.72
C LYS A 7 23.37 -3.63 -5.58
N VAL A 8 23.78 -2.35 -5.57
CA VAL A 8 23.16 -1.33 -4.74
C VAL A 8 21.70 -1.30 -5.16
N LYS A 9 20.83 -1.67 -4.22
CA LYS A 9 19.38 -1.60 -4.40
C LYS A 9 19.06 -0.11 -4.32
N GLU A 10 19.04 0.56 -5.47
CA GLU A 10 18.50 1.92 -5.58
C GLU A 10 17.06 1.83 -5.08
N GLU A 11 16.82 2.39 -3.89
CA GLU A 11 15.48 2.57 -3.35
C GLU A 11 14.75 3.54 -4.29
N GLN A 12 13.92 2.98 -5.16
CA GLN A 12 13.00 3.77 -5.97
C GLN A 12 12.16 4.60 -4.99
N PRO A 13 12.13 5.94 -5.13
CA PRO A 13 11.32 6.76 -4.25
C PRO A 13 9.87 6.31 -4.40
N VAL A 14 9.27 5.83 -3.32
CA VAL A 14 7.85 5.48 -3.26
C VAL A 14 7.09 6.81 -3.33
N VAL A 15 6.75 7.24 -4.54
CA VAL A 15 5.95 8.45 -4.74
C VAL A 15 4.53 8.15 -4.33
N ALA A 16 4.17 8.47 -3.08
CA ALA A 16 2.80 8.40 -2.59
C ALA A 16 2.01 9.60 -3.13
N LEU A 17 1.14 9.34 -4.12
CA LEU A 17 0.27 10.35 -4.75
C LEU A 17 -1.06 10.59 -3.98
N GLY A 18 -1.20 9.98 -2.80
CA GLY A 18 -2.39 10.10 -1.96
C GLY A 18 -2.40 11.39 -1.12
N PRO A 19 -3.55 11.74 -0.52
CA PRO A 19 -3.63 12.87 0.39
C PRO A 19 -2.63 12.70 1.54
N GLN A 20 -1.82 13.73 1.78
CA GLN A 20 -0.90 13.78 2.91
C GLN A 20 -1.73 14.12 4.16
N ALA A 21 -1.85 13.18 5.09
CA ALA A 21 -2.48 13.44 6.38
C ALA A 21 -1.72 14.54 7.10
N LEU A 22 -2.42 15.59 7.54
CA LEU A 22 -1.87 16.59 8.45
C LEU A 22 -1.72 15.98 9.86
N GLU A 23 -0.88 16.58 10.70
CA GLU A 23 -0.67 16.11 12.06
C GLU A 23 -1.99 16.13 12.85
N GLY A 24 -2.46 14.96 13.28
CA GLY A 24 -3.74 14.80 13.99
C GLY A 24 -4.95 14.45 13.10
N GLU A 25 -4.79 14.35 11.79
CA GLU A 25 -5.86 13.94 10.87
C GLU A 25 -5.75 12.46 10.46
N ASN A 26 -6.91 11.78 10.37
CA ASN A 26 -7.00 10.41 9.88
C ASN A 26 -7.53 10.40 8.45
N VAL A 27 -6.85 9.69 7.55
CA VAL A 27 -7.35 9.40 6.19
C VAL A 27 -8.13 8.09 6.24
N PHE A 28 -9.45 8.20 6.06
CA PHE A 28 -10.35 7.03 6.10
C PHE A 28 -10.56 6.43 4.70
N GLY A 29 -10.54 5.09 4.65
CA GLY A 29 -10.97 4.29 3.51
C GLY A 29 -11.88 3.16 3.97
N VAL A 30 -12.61 2.54 3.04
CA VAL A 30 -13.52 1.43 3.32
C VAL A 30 -12.85 0.12 2.87
N ALA A 31 -12.64 -0.80 3.81
CA ALA A 31 -12.17 -2.15 3.51
C ALA A 31 -13.35 -3.10 3.32
N HIS A 32 -13.59 -3.53 2.09
CA HIS A 32 -14.53 -4.58 1.76
C HIS A 32 -13.87 -5.94 1.96
N ILE A 33 -14.25 -6.63 3.04
CA ILE A 33 -13.74 -7.96 3.37
C ILE A 33 -14.76 -8.98 2.92
N TYR A 34 -14.44 -9.71 1.85
CA TYR A 34 -15.21 -10.88 1.44
C TYR A 34 -14.53 -12.11 2.01
N ALA A 35 -15.19 -12.81 2.93
CA ALA A 35 -14.72 -14.06 3.49
C ALA A 35 -15.69 -15.19 3.16
N SER A 36 -15.28 -16.08 2.26
CA SER A 36 -16.02 -17.28 1.90
C SER A 36 -15.27 -18.53 2.34
N PHE A 37 -15.91 -19.69 2.22
CA PHE A 37 -15.29 -20.97 2.57
C PHE A 37 -14.09 -21.35 1.70
N ASN A 38 -13.97 -20.76 0.50
CA ASN A 38 -12.92 -21.11 -0.46
C ASN A 38 -11.94 -19.97 -0.71
N ASP A 39 -12.27 -18.73 -0.34
CA ASP A 39 -11.41 -17.58 -0.59
C ASP A 39 -11.72 -16.37 0.30
N THR A 40 -10.72 -15.53 0.49
CA THR A 40 -10.78 -14.27 1.25
C THR A 40 -10.23 -13.11 0.43
N PHE A 41 -11.03 -12.08 0.19
CA PHE A 41 -10.60 -10.85 -0.48
C PHE A 41 -10.70 -9.66 0.46
N VAL A 42 -9.71 -8.77 0.36
CA VAL A 42 -9.73 -7.45 0.99
C VAL A 42 -9.61 -6.42 -0.12
N HIS A 43 -10.67 -5.66 -0.35
CA HIS A 43 -10.71 -4.60 -1.35
C HIS A 43 -10.92 -3.25 -0.67
N VAL A 44 -9.90 -2.40 -0.69
CA VAL A 44 -9.95 -1.07 -0.07
C VAL A 44 -10.35 -0.04 -1.11
N THR A 45 -11.40 0.73 -0.84
CA THR A 45 -11.87 1.84 -1.68
C THR A 45 -11.94 3.12 -0.87
N ASP A 46 -12.24 4.23 -1.55
CA ASP A 46 -12.67 5.46 -0.91
C ASP A 46 -14.06 5.28 -0.26
N LEU A 47 -14.52 6.34 0.40
CA LEU A 47 -15.83 6.37 1.08
C LEU A 47 -17.01 6.21 0.10
N SER A 48 -16.81 6.52 -1.19
CA SER A 48 -17.84 6.33 -2.21
C SER A 48 -18.02 4.86 -2.62
N GLY A 49 -17.01 4.00 -2.41
CA GLY A 49 -17.07 2.59 -2.78
C GLY A 49 -17.18 2.33 -4.27
N ARG A 50 -16.74 3.28 -5.11
CA ARG A 50 -16.91 3.25 -6.57
C ARG A 50 -15.64 2.82 -7.30
#